data_AF-A0A9B0WQ30-F1
#
_entry.id   AF-A0A9B0WQ30-F1
#
_cell.length_a   1.000
_cell.length_b   1.000
_cell.length_c   1.000
_cell.angle_alpha   90.00
_cell.angle_beta   90.00
_cell.angle_gamma   90.00
#
_symmetry.space_group_name_H-M   'P 1'
#
loop_
_entity.id
_entity.type
_entity.pdbx_description
1 polymer ?
#
loop_
_entity_poly.entity_id
_entity_poly.type
_entity_poly.pdbx_seq_one_letter_code
_entity_poly.pdbx_strand_id
1 'polypeptide(L)'
;MKVYKEGDMEEQIQELKTITRLQEQCRSLQIQAVKEKTVQNKATLAFLRGSIRHGAQDWAQAQKNDQWTISKACGTDVAMRLAHCRSTIEVAREKLRKYVFDRVNVHNVLIHLVRQRGQKLESMQLELASLENQPETTKEEQRQLQIIRQLENNIEKTLIKITTSQNIHLVYVDLLDYLKKELAEYPTQLDKLQSLVVSYCSELSDMSVMSRDAMMITDEVKMNMSQAEASFIEERRARENRLTQQKKLIDKIHTKETSEKYRRGRRDLDFPSSLMSTESLKVKRKETSKADIEYQENVTMMVDHVKSAVRCSHLWDIAGRFLAQRNTEENLQLQMDDCELRRKQLGILMKKLELEQAVLKFHQAPSSVSFASVEKKMMDLLREEEDRLHLALSNVTKSQKLLLTIQTGIDNLYIRLIGIPTPIGQRDMVPSNSLDVYNKLMYCERTLTFLMDRVEGLTPSEEVITKVKDALEASMLKEKQNTKISFEDREEDVIETFQFADVDHSYVPSRAEIKKQGQRLIEGKLKTLKKKKK
;
A
#
# COMPACT_ATOMS: atom_id res chain seq x y z
N MET A 1 137.31 79.08 -70.26
CA MET A 1 137.39 78.77 -68.81
C MET A 1 136.09 79.26 -68.16
N LYS A 2 135.44 78.60 -67.20
CA LYS A 2 135.91 77.99 -65.92
C LYS A 2 136.46 79.03 -64.92
N VAL A 3 135.57 79.71 -64.19
CA VAL A 3 135.74 80.09 -62.78
C VAL A 3 134.40 79.86 -62.06
N TYR A 4 134.50 79.36 -60.84
CA TYR A 4 133.49 79.04 -59.81
C TYR A 4 132.36 80.09 -59.69
N LYS A 5 131.08 79.74 -59.47
CA LYS A 5 130.41 78.50 -59.01
C LYS A 5 130.53 78.15 -57.51
N GLU A 6 130.70 79.16 -56.65
CA GLU A 6 130.62 79.03 -55.19
C GLU A 6 129.42 79.80 -54.59
N GLY A 7 129.21 81.07 -54.92
CA GLY A 7 128.11 81.87 -54.36
C GLY A 7 126.70 81.28 -54.55
N ASP A 8 126.39 80.78 -55.75
CA ASP A 8 125.12 80.08 -56.07
C ASP A 8 124.92 78.80 -55.24
N MET A 9 126.01 78.07 -54.92
CA MET A 9 125.95 76.92 -54.02
C MET A 9 125.73 77.34 -52.57
N GLU A 10 126.35 78.44 -52.13
CA GLU A 10 126.18 79.00 -50.79
C GLU A 10 124.73 79.48 -50.57
N GLU A 11 124.13 80.18 -51.54
CA GLU A 11 122.73 80.62 -51.50
C GLU A 11 121.74 79.44 -51.53
N GLN A 12 121.94 78.44 -52.40
CA GLN A 12 121.09 77.23 -52.41
C GLN A 12 121.22 76.43 -51.10
N ILE A 13 122.39 76.38 -50.49
CA ILE A 13 122.60 75.78 -49.16
C ILE A 13 121.90 76.62 -48.07
N GLN A 14 121.92 77.95 -48.18
CA GLN A 14 121.20 78.86 -47.27
C GLN A 14 119.68 78.67 -47.37
N GLU A 15 119.14 78.54 -48.59
CA GLU A 15 117.72 78.29 -48.86
C GLU A 15 117.29 76.90 -48.39
N LEU A 16 118.08 75.85 -48.65
CA LEU A 16 117.80 74.51 -48.11
C LEU A 16 117.82 74.48 -46.57
N LYS A 17 118.70 75.28 -45.93
CA LYS A 17 118.69 75.46 -44.46
C LYS A 17 117.42 76.18 -43.98
N THR A 18 116.94 77.23 -44.66
CA THR A 18 115.70 77.92 -44.25
C THR A 18 114.46 77.07 -44.54
N ILE A 19 114.38 76.36 -45.67
CA ILE A 19 113.31 75.40 -45.97
C ILE A 19 113.29 74.27 -44.93
N THR A 20 114.44 73.70 -44.57
CA THR A 20 114.51 72.64 -43.55
C THR A 20 114.04 73.16 -42.19
N ARG A 21 114.52 74.33 -41.77
CA ARG A 21 114.07 75.01 -40.53
C ARG A 21 112.57 75.29 -40.53
N LEU A 22 112.00 75.73 -41.65
CA LEU A 22 110.56 75.97 -41.79
C LEU A 22 109.76 74.66 -41.75
N GLN A 23 110.24 73.59 -42.39
CA GLN A 23 109.61 72.26 -42.30
C GLN A 23 109.65 71.71 -40.86
N GLU A 24 110.76 71.90 -40.15
CA GLU A 24 110.87 71.54 -38.73
C GLU A 24 109.95 72.38 -37.84
N GLN A 25 109.84 73.69 -38.09
CA GLN A 25 108.87 74.55 -37.41
C GLN A 25 107.43 74.12 -37.70
N CYS A 26 107.05 73.86 -38.96
CA CYS A 26 105.73 73.36 -39.32
C CYS A 26 105.43 71.99 -38.68
N ARG A 27 106.39 71.05 -38.66
CA ARG A 27 106.26 69.77 -37.94
C ARG A 27 106.06 70.00 -36.43
N SER A 28 106.82 70.92 -35.83
CA SER A 28 106.69 71.23 -34.40
C SER A 28 105.33 71.83 -34.04
N LEU A 29 104.80 72.74 -34.87
CA LEU A 29 103.48 73.35 -34.72
C LEU A 29 102.36 72.33 -34.96
N GLN A 30 102.51 71.43 -35.93
CA GLN A 30 101.54 70.35 -36.17
C GLN A 30 101.52 69.35 -35.00
N ILE A 31 102.68 68.99 -34.45
CA ILE A 31 102.81 68.17 -33.24
C ILE A 31 102.21 68.89 -32.03
N GLN A 32 102.40 70.20 -31.90
CA GLN A 32 101.78 71.02 -30.85
C GLN A 32 100.25 71.02 -30.97
N ALA A 33 99.70 71.33 -32.15
CA ALA A 33 98.25 71.34 -32.38
C ALA A 33 97.60 69.96 -32.14
N VAL A 34 98.30 68.87 -32.46
CA VAL A 34 97.85 67.50 -32.13
C VAL A 34 97.90 67.24 -30.63
N LYS A 35 98.94 67.69 -29.92
CA LYS A 35 99.03 67.61 -28.45
C LYS A 35 97.90 68.42 -27.78
N GLU A 36 97.66 69.64 -28.22
CA GLU A 36 96.59 70.52 -27.71
C GLU A 36 95.20 69.91 -27.94
N LYS A 37 94.89 69.44 -29.15
CA LYS A 37 93.65 68.69 -29.42
C LYS A 37 93.54 67.41 -28.59
N THR A 38 94.66 66.73 -28.31
CA THR A 38 94.67 65.54 -27.44
C THR A 38 94.39 65.91 -25.98
N VAL A 39 94.87 67.05 -25.49
CA VAL A 39 94.55 67.58 -24.15
C VAL A 39 93.09 68.02 -24.07
N GLN A 40 92.58 68.75 -25.07
CA GLN A 40 91.17 69.13 -25.17
C GLN A 40 90.25 67.89 -25.20
N ASN A 41 90.56 66.88 -26.01
CA ASN A 41 89.80 65.63 -26.06
C ASN A 41 89.87 64.83 -24.74
N LYS A 42 91.00 64.86 -24.02
CA LYS A 42 91.08 64.28 -22.67
C LYS A 42 90.21 65.05 -21.67
N ALA A 43 90.16 66.38 -21.76
CA ALA A 43 89.31 67.21 -20.91
C ALA A 43 87.81 66.99 -21.18
N THR A 44 87.37 66.95 -22.44
CA THR A 44 85.97 66.68 -22.79
C THR A 44 85.56 65.25 -22.45
N LEU A 45 86.42 64.24 -22.64
CA LEU A 45 86.16 62.88 -22.16
C LEU A 45 86.08 62.80 -20.62
N ALA A 46 86.91 63.56 -19.89
CA ALA A 46 86.82 63.64 -18.44
C ALA A 46 85.51 64.29 -17.97
N PHE A 47 85.08 65.37 -18.64
CA PHE A 47 83.80 66.03 -18.39
C PHE A 47 82.61 65.10 -18.67
N LEU A 48 82.54 64.46 -19.83
CA LEU A 48 81.46 63.53 -20.19
C LEU A 48 81.40 62.32 -19.24
N ARG A 49 82.55 61.76 -18.85
CA ARG A 49 82.64 60.74 -17.79
C ARG A 49 82.26 61.28 -16.42
N GLY A 50 82.36 62.59 -16.19
CA GLY A 50 81.75 63.28 -15.06
C GLY A 50 80.22 63.26 -15.16
N SER A 51 79.65 63.83 -16.22
CA SER A 51 78.20 63.92 -16.45
C SER A 51 77.49 62.57 -16.38
N ILE A 52 78.07 61.52 -16.99
CA ILE A 52 77.51 60.15 -16.95
C ILE A 52 77.50 59.58 -15.52
N ARG A 53 78.54 59.87 -14.70
CA ARG A 53 78.57 59.43 -13.30
C ARG A 53 77.55 60.16 -12.42
N HIS A 54 77.36 61.47 -12.62
CA HIS A 54 76.32 62.21 -11.91
C HIS A 54 74.93 61.72 -12.31
N GLY A 55 74.62 61.64 -13.61
CA GLY A 55 73.32 61.15 -14.08
C GLY A 55 73.00 59.71 -13.63
N ALA A 56 74.02 58.84 -13.50
CA ALA A 56 73.84 57.50 -12.92
C ALA A 56 73.58 57.54 -11.39
N GLN A 57 74.17 58.49 -10.66
CA GLN A 57 73.88 58.72 -9.24
C GLN A 57 72.48 59.30 -9.04
N ASP A 58 72.09 60.29 -9.85
CA ASP A 58 70.77 60.93 -9.83
C ASP A 58 69.67 59.90 -10.13
N TRP A 59 69.85 59.06 -11.16
CA TRP A 59 68.93 57.97 -11.48
C TRP A 59 68.83 56.92 -10.36
N ALA A 60 69.97 56.53 -9.76
CA ALA A 60 69.96 55.61 -8.63
C ALA A 60 69.31 56.21 -7.37
N GLN A 61 69.38 57.53 -7.17
CA GLN A 61 68.71 58.21 -6.07
C GLN A 61 67.20 58.32 -6.34
N ALA A 62 66.78 58.65 -7.57
CA ALA A 62 65.38 58.62 -7.97
C ALA A 62 64.77 57.22 -7.77
N GLN A 63 65.44 56.16 -8.22
CA GLN A 63 64.99 54.78 -8.03
C GLN A 63 64.80 54.40 -6.54
N LYS A 64 65.69 54.87 -5.65
CA LYS A 64 65.54 54.68 -4.20
C LYS A 64 64.34 55.44 -3.62
N ASN A 65 64.13 56.68 -4.07
CA ASN A 65 63.00 57.50 -3.64
C ASN A 65 61.66 56.87 -4.05
N ASP A 66 61.57 56.36 -5.28
CA ASP A 66 60.43 55.61 -5.81
C ASP A 66 60.18 54.34 -5.01
N GLN A 67 61.21 53.51 -4.82
CA GLN A 67 61.11 52.26 -4.06
C GLN A 67 60.68 52.49 -2.61
N TRP A 68 61.17 53.54 -1.94
CA TRP A 68 60.75 53.92 -0.59
C TRP A 68 59.29 54.38 -0.56
N THR A 69 58.89 55.23 -1.51
CA THR A 69 57.53 55.78 -1.59
C THR A 69 56.50 54.68 -1.85
N ILE A 70 56.79 53.77 -2.79
CA ILE A 70 55.96 52.59 -3.08
C ILE A 70 55.91 51.67 -1.86
N SER A 71 57.04 51.41 -1.19
CA SER A 71 57.07 50.57 0.01
C SER A 71 56.25 51.14 1.17
N LYS A 72 56.26 52.48 1.34
CA LYS A 72 55.44 53.18 2.33
C LYS A 72 53.95 53.12 1.98
N ALA A 73 53.59 53.23 0.70
CA ALA A 73 52.21 53.16 0.23
C ALA A 73 51.59 51.75 0.32
N CYS A 74 52.38 50.69 0.09
CA CYS A 74 51.93 49.30 0.23
C CYS A 74 51.87 48.82 1.70
N GLY A 75 52.51 49.53 2.63
CA GLY A 75 52.46 49.23 4.06
C GLY A 75 52.93 47.81 4.40
N THR A 76 52.04 47.04 5.04
CA THR A 76 52.26 45.64 5.43
C THR A 76 52.05 44.63 4.31
N ASP A 77 51.45 45.00 3.17
CA ASP A 77 51.23 44.06 2.06
C ASP A 77 52.54 43.82 1.29
N VAL A 78 53.24 42.76 1.72
CA VAL A 78 54.52 42.32 1.14
C VAL A 78 54.36 41.91 -0.33
N ALA A 79 53.23 41.32 -0.72
CA ALA A 79 53.01 40.85 -2.09
C ALA A 79 52.79 42.03 -3.04
N MET A 80 51.94 42.99 -2.65
CA MET A 80 51.69 44.22 -3.40
C MET A 80 52.96 45.05 -3.55
N ARG A 81 53.73 45.18 -2.46
CA ARG A 81 55.05 45.84 -2.47
C ARG A 81 56.01 45.19 -3.46
N LEU A 82 56.22 43.87 -3.36
CA LEU A 82 57.14 43.13 -4.25
C LEU A 82 56.73 43.23 -5.73
N ALA A 83 55.43 43.18 -6.02
CA ALA A 83 54.91 43.33 -7.38
C ALA A 83 55.19 44.72 -8.00
N HIS A 84 55.51 45.74 -7.20
CA HIS A 84 55.72 47.12 -7.65
C HIS A 84 57.13 47.69 -7.37
N CYS A 85 58.01 46.99 -6.65
CA CYS A 85 59.40 47.38 -6.33
C CYS A 85 60.30 47.79 -7.53
N ARG A 86 59.90 47.55 -8.78
CA ARG A 86 60.62 47.94 -10.02
C ARG A 86 59.82 48.87 -10.94
N SER A 87 58.65 49.37 -10.50
CA SER A 87 57.85 50.37 -11.23
C SER A 87 58.22 51.78 -10.75
N THR A 88 58.00 52.81 -11.59
CA THR A 88 58.00 54.20 -11.11
C THR A 88 56.74 54.47 -10.26
N ILE A 89 56.74 55.57 -9.51
CA ILE A 89 55.60 55.98 -8.68
C ILE A 89 54.29 56.05 -9.48
N GLU A 90 54.29 56.57 -10.71
CA GLU A 90 53.08 56.73 -11.54
C GLU A 90 52.50 55.36 -11.94
N VAL A 91 53.37 54.46 -12.38
CA VAL A 91 53.00 53.11 -12.82
C VAL A 91 52.52 52.27 -11.64
N ALA A 92 53.14 52.41 -10.46
CA ALA A 92 52.66 51.78 -9.23
C ALA A 92 51.32 52.36 -8.78
N ARG A 93 51.15 53.69 -8.83
CA ARG A 93 49.91 54.39 -8.43
C ARG A 93 48.72 53.96 -9.26
N GLU A 94 48.85 53.85 -10.58
CA GLU A 94 47.71 53.48 -11.44
C GLU A 94 47.37 51.98 -11.32
N LYS A 95 48.36 51.10 -11.12
CA LYS A 95 48.12 49.67 -10.78
C LYS A 95 47.40 49.52 -9.44
N LEU A 96 47.85 50.25 -8.40
CA LEU A 96 47.18 50.34 -7.10
C LEU A 96 45.74 50.83 -7.23
N ARG A 97 45.54 51.93 -7.97
CA ARG A 97 44.21 52.53 -8.21
C ARG A 97 43.26 51.54 -8.88
N LYS A 98 43.71 50.86 -9.94
CA LYS A 98 42.92 49.81 -10.60
C LYS A 98 42.60 48.67 -9.64
N TYR A 99 43.58 48.15 -8.91
CA TYR A 99 43.36 47.06 -7.94
C TYR A 99 42.31 47.43 -6.88
N VAL A 100 42.37 48.65 -6.34
CA VAL A 100 41.37 49.15 -5.38
C VAL A 100 39.99 49.28 -6.04
N PHE A 101 39.90 49.80 -7.27
CA PHE A 101 38.63 49.89 -8.00
C PHE A 101 38.01 48.50 -8.28
N ASP A 102 38.81 47.55 -8.78
CA ASP A 102 38.37 46.18 -9.04
C ASP A 102 37.89 45.49 -7.75
N ARG A 103 38.59 45.69 -6.62
CA ARG A 103 38.18 45.20 -5.29
C ARG A 103 36.87 45.83 -4.80
N VAL A 104 36.70 47.15 -4.95
CA VAL A 104 35.46 47.85 -4.56
C VAL A 104 34.29 47.42 -5.43
N ASN A 105 34.50 47.20 -6.73
CA ASN A 105 33.46 46.70 -7.63
C ASN A 105 32.99 45.29 -7.23
N VAL A 106 33.92 44.37 -6.93
CA VAL A 106 33.59 43.04 -6.39
C VAL A 106 32.85 43.13 -5.06
N HIS A 107 33.26 44.03 -4.16
CA HIS A 107 32.59 44.26 -2.88
C HIS A 107 31.14 44.75 -3.06
N ASN A 108 30.91 45.70 -3.98
CA ASN A 108 29.57 46.20 -4.31
C ASN A 108 28.66 45.07 -4.85
N VAL A 109 29.17 44.25 -5.80
CA VAL A 109 28.43 43.10 -6.33
C VAL A 109 28.06 42.11 -5.21
N LEU A 110 28.97 41.84 -4.27
CA LEU A 110 28.70 40.98 -3.12
C LEU A 110 27.65 41.59 -2.17
N ILE A 111 27.67 42.90 -1.92
CA ILE A 111 26.62 43.59 -1.14
C ILE A 111 25.24 43.46 -1.81
N HIS A 112 25.16 43.65 -3.13
CA HIS A 112 23.90 43.47 -3.86
C HIS A 112 23.38 42.03 -3.78
N LEU A 113 24.26 41.03 -3.93
CA LEU A 113 23.90 39.61 -3.81
C LEU A 113 23.44 39.25 -2.38
N VAL A 114 24.10 39.78 -1.35
CA VAL A 114 23.70 39.57 0.06
C VAL A 114 22.33 40.20 0.33
N ARG A 115 22.07 41.42 -0.15
CA ARG A 115 20.74 42.07 -0.02
C ARG A 115 19.64 41.27 -0.72
N GLN A 116 19.87 40.80 -1.94
CA GLN A 116 18.91 39.99 -2.69
C GLN A 116 18.61 38.65 -1.98
N ARG A 117 19.62 38.01 -1.40
CA ARG A 117 19.45 36.79 -0.59
C ARG A 117 18.68 37.05 0.71
N GLY A 118 18.94 38.17 1.38
CA GLY A 118 18.19 38.63 2.55
C GLY A 118 16.69 38.81 2.24
N GLN A 119 16.37 39.55 1.18
CA GLN A 119 14.99 39.76 0.73
C GLN A 119 14.26 38.45 0.39
N LYS A 120 14.94 37.47 -0.24
CA LYS A 120 14.31 36.17 -0.49
C LYS A 120 14.16 35.33 0.79
N LEU A 121 15.08 35.44 1.75
CA LEU A 121 14.95 34.80 3.07
C LEU A 121 13.75 35.37 3.84
N GLU A 122 13.62 36.70 3.93
CA GLU A 122 12.47 37.38 4.55
C GLU A 122 11.14 36.96 3.87
N SER A 123 11.11 36.92 2.53
CA SER A 123 9.96 36.41 1.77
C SER A 123 9.58 34.97 2.14
N MET A 124 10.56 34.06 2.30
CA MET A 124 10.28 32.66 2.69
C MET A 124 9.91 32.53 4.16
N GLN A 125 10.43 33.38 5.04
CA GLN A 125 10.05 33.41 6.46
C GLN A 125 8.61 33.92 6.65
N LEU A 126 8.19 34.94 5.88
CA LEU A 126 6.79 35.39 5.86
C LEU A 126 5.86 34.33 5.26
N GLU A 127 6.29 33.62 4.22
CA GLU A 127 5.55 32.51 3.62
C GLU A 127 5.36 31.36 4.62
N LEU A 128 6.43 30.91 5.29
CA LEU A 128 6.38 29.91 6.36
C LEU A 128 5.48 30.35 7.53
N ALA A 129 5.66 31.57 8.04
CA ALA A 129 4.79 32.09 9.11
C ALA A 129 3.32 32.17 8.67
N SER A 130 3.04 32.45 7.39
CA SER A 130 1.66 32.44 6.87
C SER A 130 1.05 31.04 6.75
N LEU A 131 1.88 30.00 6.66
CA LEU A 131 1.47 28.58 6.67
C LEU A 131 1.29 28.07 8.11
N GLU A 132 2.22 28.39 9.01
CA GLU A 132 2.15 28.06 10.44
C GLU A 132 0.94 28.71 11.15
N ASN A 133 0.50 29.89 10.68
CA ASN A 133 -0.69 30.56 11.19
C ASN A 133 -2.00 30.15 10.48
N GLN A 134 -1.99 29.12 9.61
CA GLN A 134 -3.26 28.56 9.11
C GLN A 134 -3.90 27.66 10.19
N PRO A 135 -5.23 27.72 10.39
CA PRO A 135 -5.90 26.88 11.37
C PRO A 135 -5.86 25.41 10.92
N GLU A 136 -5.40 24.52 11.82
CA GLU A 136 -5.22 23.07 11.60
C GLU A 136 -6.46 22.31 11.06
N THR A 137 -7.64 22.93 11.08
CA THR A 137 -8.82 22.41 10.38
C THR A 137 -9.50 23.52 9.59
N THR A 138 -9.40 23.41 8.27
CA THR A 138 -10.16 24.19 7.30
C THR A 138 -11.66 23.93 7.51
N LYS A 139 -12.51 24.92 7.25
CA LYS A 139 -13.98 24.78 7.31
C LYS A 139 -14.51 23.63 6.44
N GLU A 140 -13.78 23.26 5.39
CA GLU A 140 -14.13 22.13 4.53
C GLU A 140 -13.75 20.78 5.14
N GLU A 141 -12.61 20.66 5.83
CA GLU A 141 -12.24 19.46 6.58
C GLU A 141 -13.20 19.21 7.74
N GLN A 142 -13.64 20.28 8.42
CA GLN A 142 -14.71 20.19 9.43
C GLN A 142 -16.03 19.69 8.86
N ARG A 143 -16.39 20.08 7.62
CA ARG A 143 -17.57 19.54 6.90
C ARG A 143 -17.37 18.08 6.51
N GLN A 144 -16.20 17.71 6.01
CA GLN A 144 -15.87 16.32 5.66
C GLN A 144 -15.96 15.41 6.89
N LEU A 145 -15.41 15.83 8.04
CA LEU A 145 -15.56 15.12 9.32
C LEU A 145 -17.03 15.01 9.77
N GLN A 146 -17.86 16.02 9.53
CA GLN A 146 -19.30 15.94 9.80
C GLN A 146 -20.02 14.96 8.87
N ILE A 147 -19.65 14.94 7.58
CA ILE A 147 -20.19 14.01 6.57
C ILE A 147 -19.79 12.56 6.90
N ILE A 148 -18.52 12.32 7.25
CA ILE A 148 -18.01 11.01 7.68
C ILE A 148 -18.83 10.50 8.87
N ARG A 149 -18.97 11.31 9.93
CA ARG A 149 -19.79 10.96 11.10
C ARG A 149 -21.25 10.66 10.76
N GLN A 150 -21.83 11.34 9.78
CA GLN A 150 -23.20 11.09 9.32
C GLN A 150 -23.30 9.80 8.50
N LEU A 151 -22.29 9.47 7.68
CA LEU A 151 -22.20 8.22 6.94
C LEU A 151 -22.01 7.01 7.87
N GLU A 152 -21.09 7.09 8.83
CA GLU A 152 -20.89 6.07 9.89
C GLU A 152 -22.21 5.78 10.62
N ASN A 153 -22.89 6.83 11.08
CA ASN A 153 -24.20 6.76 11.73
C ASN A 153 -25.29 6.13 10.86
N ASN A 154 -25.20 6.24 9.53
CA ASN A 154 -26.17 5.66 8.60
C ASN A 154 -25.83 4.20 8.27
N ILE A 155 -24.54 3.86 8.20
CA ILE A 155 -24.05 2.49 8.04
C ILE A 155 -24.45 1.65 9.25
N GLU A 156 -24.18 2.13 10.48
CA GLU A 156 -24.55 1.45 11.72
C GLU A 156 -26.07 1.18 11.80
N LYS A 157 -26.90 2.21 11.56
CA LYS A 157 -28.36 2.07 11.50
C LYS A 157 -28.83 1.08 10.41
N THR A 158 -28.08 0.94 9.33
CA THR A 158 -28.41 -0.01 8.24
C THR A 158 -27.99 -1.43 8.61
N LEU A 159 -26.83 -1.61 9.27
CA LEU A 159 -26.39 -2.89 9.80
C LEU A 159 -27.37 -3.42 10.86
N ILE A 160 -27.81 -2.58 11.80
CA ILE A 160 -28.84 -2.93 12.80
C ILE A 160 -30.16 -3.35 12.12
N LYS A 161 -30.58 -2.68 11.03
CA LYS A 161 -31.75 -3.08 10.23
C LYS A 161 -31.57 -4.42 9.53
N ILE A 162 -30.38 -4.70 9.00
CA ILE A 162 -30.06 -5.99 8.36
C ILE A 162 -30.12 -7.10 9.41
N THR A 163 -29.44 -6.97 10.55
CA THR A 163 -29.44 -7.97 11.62
C THR A 163 -30.84 -8.22 12.19
N THR A 164 -31.63 -7.17 12.43
CA THR A 164 -33.02 -7.33 12.89
C THR A 164 -33.92 -7.97 11.83
N SER A 165 -33.75 -7.63 10.54
CA SER A 165 -34.46 -8.29 9.44
C SER A 165 -34.07 -9.76 9.26
N GLN A 166 -32.80 -10.12 9.49
CA GLN A 166 -32.31 -11.50 9.47
C GLN A 166 -32.92 -12.32 10.61
N ASN A 167 -32.93 -11.78 11.84
CA ASN A 167 -33.56 -12.43 13.00
C ASN A 167 -35.07 -12.63 12.78
N ILE A 168 -35.77 -11.63 12.22
CA ILE A 168 -37.19 -11.74 11.86
C ILE A 168 -37.40 -12.81 10.77
N HIS A 169 -36.53 -12.86 9.75
CA HIS A 169 -36.62 -13.88 8.69
C HIS A 169 -36.45 -15.30 9.24
N LEU A 170 -35.46 -15.54 10.11
CA LEU A 170 -35.26 -16.84 10.76
C LEU A 170 -36.50 -17.29 11.53
N VAL A 171 -37.08 -16.41 12.37
CA VAL A 171 -38.31 -16.71 13.12
C VAL A 171 -39.49 -17.05 12.18
N TYR A 172 -39.61 -16.40 11.02
CA TYR A 172 -40.63 -16.76 10.03
C TYR A 172 -40.36 -18.08 9.31
N VAL A 173 -39.10 -18.46 9.11
CA VAL A 173 -38.71 -19.78 8.55
C VAL A 173 -39.01 -20.89 9.57
N ASP A 174 -38.63 -20.71 10.83
CA ASP A 174 -38.91 -21.65 11.92
C ASP A 174 -40.42 -21.87 12.11
N LEU A 175 -41.20 -20.78 12.09
CA LEU A 175 -42.66 -20.83 12.16
C LEU A 175 -43.28 -21.54 10.94
N LEU A 176 -42.76 -21.29 9.74
CA LEU A 176 -43.22 -21.96 8.51
C LEU A 176 -42.93 -23.48 8.56
N ASP A 177 -41.76 -23.88 9.05
CA ASP A 177 -41.39 -25.29 9.18
C ASP A 177 -42.10 -26.01 10.33
N TYR A 178 -42.51 -25.28 11.38
CA TYR A 178 -43.47 -25.79 12.36
C TYR A 178 -44.85 -26.02 11.74
N LEU A 179 -45.40 -25.02 11.03
CA LEU A 179 -46.71 -25.12 10.37
C LEU A 179 -46.77 -26.22 9.30
N LYS A 180 -45.65 -26.49 8.58
CA LYS A 180 -45.54 -27.63 7.67
C LYS A 180 -45.66 -28.99 8.39
N LYS A 181 -45.12 -29.11 9.61
CA LYS A 181 -45.18 -30.35 10.41
C LYS A 181 -46.59 -30.62 10.89
N GLU A 182 -47.25 -29.61 11.47
CA GLU A 182 -48.67 -29.68 11.85
C GLU A 182 -49.56 -30.04 10.65
N LEU A 183 -49.35 -29.38 9.50
CA LEU A 183 -50.08 -29.67 8.26
C LEU A 183 -49.84 -31.10 7.73
N ALA A 184 -48.67 -31.69 7.96
CA ALA A 184 -48.37 -33.07 7.60
C ALA A 184 -49.02 -34.10 8.56
N GLU A 185 -49.36 -33.71 9.80
CA GLU A 185 -50.02 -34.62 10.74
C GLU A 185 -51.55 -34.67 10.53
N TYR A 186 -52.20 -33.56 10.13
CA TYR A 186 -53.65 -33.52 9.94
C TYR A 186 -54.23 -34.64 9.04
N PRO A 187 -53.63 -35.02 7.89
CA PRO A 187 -54.10 -36.16 7.10
C PRO A 187 -54.11 -37.46 7.92
N THR A 188 -53.05 -37.72 8.70
CA THR A 188 -52.93 -38.91 9.55
C THR A 188 -53.95 -38.92 10.69
N GLN A 189 -54.37 -37.74 11.17
CA GLN A 189 -55.46 -37.61 12.15
C GLN A 189 -56.84 -37.78 11.49
N LEU A 190 -57.03 -37.28 10.26
CA LEU A 190 -58.25 -37.42 9.47
C LEU A 190 -58.50 -38.87 9.06
N ASP A 191 -57.47 -39.60 8.60
CA ASP A 191 -57.54 -41.01 8.25
C ASP A 191 -58.01 -41.87 9.44
N LYS A 192 -57.49 -41.58 10.64
CA LYS A 192 -57.93 -42.24 11.89
C LYS A 192 -59.42 -41.99 12.14
N LEU A 193 -59.86 -40.73 12.07
CA LEU A 193 -61.28 -40.37 12.24
C LEU A 193 -62.17 -41.02 11.19
N GLN A 194 -61.74 -41.05 9.92
CA GLN A 194 -62.49 -41.68 8.83
C GLN A 194 -62.57 -43.20 9.02
N SER A 195 -61.50 -43.86 9.47
CA SER A 195 -61.53 -45.30 9.78
C SER A 195 -62.51 -45.65 10.91
N LEU A 196 -62.62 -44.79 11.93
CA LEU A 196 -63.56 -44.93 13.04
C LEU A 196 -65.02 -44.68 12.61
N VAL A 197 -65.26 -43.73 11.71
CA VAL A 197 -66.59 -43.54 11.10
C VAL A 197 -66.98 -44.77 10.27
N VAL A 198 -66.05 -45.34 9.50
CA VAL A 198 -66.30 -46.57 8.73
C VAL A 198 -66.64 -47.75 9.64
N SER A 199 -65.91 -47.95 10.76
CA SER A 199 -66.21 -49.06 11.68
C SER A 199 -67.59 -48.92 12.32
N TYR A 200 -67.95 -47.72 12.81
CA TYR A 200 -69.30 -47.45 13.34
C TYR A 200 -70.40 -47.62 12.27
N CYS A 201 -70.14 -47.28 11.01
CA CYS A 201 -71.09 -47.54 9.92
C CYS A 201 -71.29 -49.03 9.65
N SER A 202 -70.24 -49.87 9.72
CA SER A 202 -70.39 -51.33 9.65
C SER A 202 -71.14 -51.89 10.86
N GLU A 203 -70.79 -51.49 12.09
CA GLU A 203 -71.47 -51.95 13.32
C GLU A 203 -72.96 -51.61 13.31
N LEU A 204 -73.33 -50.41 12.84
CA LEU A 204 -74.73 -49.99 12.69
C LEU A 204 -75.46 -50.79 11.59
N SER A 205 -74.77 -51.09 10.48
CA SER A 205 -75.31 -51.92 9.39
C SER A 205 -75.58 -53.34 9.86
N ASP A 206 -74.62 -53.97 10.53
CA ASP A 206 -74.74 -55.33 11.06
C ASP A 206 -75.86 -55.43 12.10
N MET A 207 -75.94 -54.45 13.02
CA MET A 207 -77.05 -54.36 13.98
C MET A 207 -78.41 -54.11 13.29
N SER A 208 -78.45 -53.41 12.15
CA SER A 208 -79.67 -53.22 11.36
C SER A 208 -80.11 -54.52 10.67
N VAL A 209 -79.17 -55.31 10.16
CA VAL A 209 -79.44 -56.66 9.62
C VAL A 209 -79.94 -57.59 10.73
N MET A 210 -79.24 -57.66 11.87
CA MET A 210 -79.68 -58.45 13.03
C MET A 210 -81.08 -58.06 13.51
N SER A 211 -81.41 -56.76 13.54
CA SER A 211 -82.74 -56.28 13.89
C SER A 211 -83.80 -56.69 12.86
N ARG A 212 -83.47 -56.71 11.57
CA ARG A 212 -84.36 -57.16 10.49
C ARG A 212 -84.60 -58.66 10.58
N ASP A 213 -83.55 -59.44 10.80
CA ASP A 213 -83.63 -60.90 10.91
C ASP A 213 -84.42 -61.32 12.16
N ALA A 214 -84.18 -60.66 13.30
CA ALA A 214 -84.98 -60.85 14.50
C ALA A 214 -86.47 -60.51 14.28
N MET A 215 -86.78 -59.47 13.50
CA MET A 215 -88.16 -59.14 13.11
C MET A 215 -88.76 -60.20 12.18
N MET A 216 -88.03 -60.67 11.16
CA MET A 216 -88.49 -61.73 10.26
C MET A 216 -88.73 -63.04 11.02
N ILE A 217 -87.82 -63.46 11.90
CA ILE A 217 -88.00 -64.64 12.77
C ILE A 217 -89.23 -64.45 13.67
N THR A 218 -89.44 -63.25 14.23
CA THR A 218 -90.60 -62.96 15.07
C THR A 218 -91.92 -63.04 14.30
N ASP A 219 -91.96 -62.54 13.07
CA ASP A 219 -93.15 -62.57 12.22
C ASP A 219 -93.38 -63.96 11.58
N GLU A 220 -92.33 -64.70 11.26
CA GLU A 220 -92.41 -66.12 10.87
C GLU A 220 -92.92 -66.97 12.05
N VAL A 221 -92.46 -66.74 13.27
CA VAL A 221 -92.99 -67.41 14.47
C VAL A 221 -94.45 -67.05 14.72
N LYS A 222 -94.88 -65.79 14.52
CA LYS A 222 -96.31 -65.41 14.57
C LYS A 222 -97.11 -66.13 13.49
N MET A 223 -96.65 -66.15 12.24
CA MET A 223 -97.35 -66.80 11.12
C MET A 223 -97.44 -68.31 11.32
N ASN A 224 -96.35 -68.96 11.73
CA ASN A 224 -96.34 -70.38 12.09
C ASN A 224 -97.24 -70.67 13.31
N MET A 225 -97.30 -69.78 14.32
CA MET A 225 -98.20 -69.93 15.45
C MET A 225 -99.67 -69.74 15.05
N SER A 226 -100.00 -68.76 14.20
CA SER A 226 -101.35 -68.56 13.66
C SER A 226 -101.76 -69.67 12.68
N GLN A 227 -100.81 -70.24 11.92
CA GLN A 227 -101.05 -71.40 11.07
C GLN A 227 -101.18 -72.68 11.91
N ALA A 228 -100.43 -72.83 13.00
CA ALA A 228 -100.59 -73.92 13.96
C ALA A 228 -101.93 -73.81 14.70
N GLU A 229 -102.35 -72.60 15.10
CA GLU A 229 -103.67 -72.36 15.69
C GLU A 229 -104.79 -72.60 14.68
N ALA A 230 -104.68 -72.08 13.45
CA ALA A 230 -105.67 -72.31 12.40
C ALA A 230 -105.77 -73.80 12.03
N SER A 231 -104.64 -74.48 11.85
CA SER A 231 -104.61 -75.92 11.58
C SER A 231 -105.00 -76.77 12.80
N PHE A 232 -104.83 -76.30 14.03
CA PHE A 232 -105.38 -76.94 15.23
C PHE A 232 -106.88 -76.69 15.38
N ILE A 233 -107.39 -75.51 14.98
CA ILE A 233 -108.82 -75.21 14.89
C ILE A 233 -109.44 -76.04 13.76
N GLU A 234 -108.76 -76.21 12.63
CA GLU A 234 -109.18 -77.07 11.54
C GLU A 234 -109.04 -78.55 11.87
N GLU A 235 -108.00 -79.01 12.57
CA GLU A 235 -107.86 -80.39 13.03
C GLU A 235 -108.84 -80.68 14.19
N ARG A 236 -109.16 -79.69 15.03
CA ARG A 236 -110.24 -79.78 16.03
C ARG A 236 -111.59 -79.82 15.34
N ARG A 237 -111.88 -78.92 14.41
CA ARG A 237 -113.10 -78.94 13.57
C ARG A 237 -113.15 -80.17 12.69
N ALA A 238 -112.03 -80.77 12.29
CA ALA A 238 -111.95 -81.98 11.48
C ALA A 238 -111.93 -83.24 12.34
N ARG A 239 -111.54 -83.20 13.61
CA ARG A 239 -111.85 -84.24 14.61
C ARG A 239 -113.32 -84.17 14.96
N GLU A 240 -113.85 -83.01 15.28
CA GLU A 240 -115.26 -82.77 15.59
C GLU A 240 -116.15 -83.02 14.38
N ASN A 241 -115.70 -82.71 13.16
CA ASN A 241 -116.31 -83.15 11.91
C ASN A 241 -116.00 -84.61 11.59
N ARG A 242 -114.90 -85.24 12.02
CA ARG A 242 -114.72 -86.72 11.99
C ARG A 242 -115.24 -87.39 13.27
N LEU A 243 -116.09 -86.71 14.05
CA LEU A 243 -116.76 -87.24 15.24
C LEU A 243 -118.27 -87.00 15.13
N THR A 244 -118.69 -85.91 14.49
CA THR A 244 -119.98 -85.81 13.79
C THR A 244 -119.99 -86.48 12.42
N GLN A 245 -118.82 -86.76 11.83
CA GLN A 245 -118.59 -87.75 10.77
C GLN A 245 -117.73 -88.94 11.21
N GLN A 246 -117.55 -89.22 12.50
CA GLN A 246 -117.57 -90.63 12.90
C GLN A 246 -119.02 -90.99 13.17
N LYS A 247 -119.84 -90.17 13.85
CA LYS A 247 -121.32 -90.31 13.76
C LYS A 247 -121.77 -90.47 12.29
N LYS A 248 -121.38 -89.56 11.38
CA LYS A 248 -121.64 -89.64 9.92
C LYS A 248 -120.65 -90.43 9.02
N LEU A 249 -119.62 -91.16 9.48
CA LEU A 249 -118.92 -92.22 8.67
C LEU A 249 -118.98 -93.63 9.26
N ILE A 250 -119.44 -93.74 10.50
CA ILE A 250 -120.47 -94.71 10.85
C ILE A 250 -121.69 -94.50 9.88
N ASP A 251 -121.75 -93.34 9.15
CA ASP A 251 -122.45 -93.00 7.85
C ASP A 251 -121.68 -92.89 6.33
N LYS A 252 -120.69 -91.99 5.70
CA LYS A 252 -119.85 -91.84 4.24
C LYS A 252 -118.56 -90.78 3.79
N ILE A 253 -117.53 -90.89 2.75
CA ILE A 253 -116.04 -90.23 2.48
C ILE A 253 -115.35 -89.38 1.14
N HIS A 254 -113.97 -88.97 0.87
CA HIS A 254 -113.19 -87.93 -0.15
C HIS A 254 -111.61 -87.99 -0.84
N THR A 255 -110.83 -86.96 -1.54
CA THR A 255 -109.56 -86.95 -2.60
C THR A 255 -108.15 -85.97 -2.76
N LYS A 256 -107.42 -85.54 -3.97
CA LYS A 256 -105.86 -85.10 -4.28
C LYS A 256 -105.16 -84.07 -5.47
N GLU A 257 -103.76 -83.77 -5.71
CA GLU A 257 -102.90 -82.57 -6.44
C GLU A 257 -101.38 -82.60 -7.27
N THR A 258 -100.65 -81.55 -7.99
CA THR A 258 -99.13 -81.43 -8.66
C THR A 258 -98.39 -80.14 -9.55
N SER A 259 -96.99 -79.91 -9.93
CA SER A 259 -96.22 -78.88 -10.99
C SER A 259 -94.53 -78.59 -11.27
N GLU A 260 -93.87 -77.80 -12.30
CA GLU A 260 -92.31 -77.36 -12.67
C GLU A 260 -91.79 -76.22 -13.84
N LYS A 261 -90.60 -75.66 -14.49
CA LYS A 261 -88.97 -75.49 -14.73
C LYS A 261 -88.20 -74.29 -15.71
N TYR A 262 -86.81 -74.10 -16.13
CA TYR A 262 -85.93 -72.87 -16.82
C TYR A 262 -84.47 -73.00 -17.75
N ARG A 263 -83.40 -72.20 -18.38
CA ARG A 263 -82.60 -70.80 -18.79
C ARG A 263 -81.25 -70.68 -19.89
N ARG A 264 -80.44 -69.53 -20.33
CA ARG A 264 -79.16 -69.24 -21.38
C ARG A 264 -78.17 -67.84 -21.41
N GLY A 265 -77.06 -67.19 -22.14
CA GLY A 265 -75.98 -67.08 -23.38
C GLY A 265 -74.76 -65.85 -23.62
N ARG A 266 -73.78 -65.61 -24.68
CA ARG A 266 -72.55 -64.51 -25.02
C ARG A 266 -71.88 -64.17 -26.55
N ARG A 267 -70.77 -63.43 -27.21
CA ARG A 267 -69.28 -62.70 -27.29
C ARG A 267 -68.79 -61.78 -28.65
N ASP A 268 -67.62 -61.13 -29.26
CA ASP A 268 -66.16 -60.35 -29.21
C ASP A 268 -65.38 -59.85 -30.67
N LEU A 269 -64.21 -59.12 -31.22
CA LEU A 269 -62.94 -58.07 -31.15
C LEU A 269 -61.92 -57.63 -32.49
N ASP A 270 -60.88 -56.60 -32.65
CA ASP A 270 -59.90 -56.10 -33.90
C ASP A 270 -58.52 -55.02 -33.91
N PHE A 271 -57.59 -54.64 -34.99
CA PHE A 271 -56.18 -53.76 -35.13
C PHE A 271 -55.36 -53.04 -36.49
N PRO A 272 -54.16 -52.18 -36.55
CA PRO A 272 -53.41 -51.25 -37.70
C PRO A 272 -51.73 -50.89 -38.04
N SER A 273 -51.14 -49.89 -38.94
CA SER A 273 -49.61 -49.50 -39.46
C SER A 273 -49.08 -48.00 -40.15
N SER A 274 -47.94 -47.35 -40.81
CA SER A 274 -46.44 -47.32 -41.53
C SER A 274 -45.53 -45.91 -42.00
N LEU A 275 -44.26 -45.76 -42.74
CA LEU A 275 -43.17 -44.54 -43.09
C LEU A 275 -42.03 -44.49 -44.38
N MET A 276 -40.92 -43.67 -44.92
CA MET A 276 -40.09 -42.26 -45.15
C MET A 276 -38.64 -42.03 -46.11
N SER A 277 -37.96 -40.83 -46.63
CA SER A 277 -36.52 -40.56 -47.42
C SER A 277 -35.79 -39.09 -48.01
N THR A 278 -34.45 -38.77 -48.54
CA THR A 278 -33.69 -37.45 -49.27
C THR A 278 -32.04 -37.22 -49.77
N GLU A 279 -31.40 -36.22 -50.65
CA GLU A 279 -29.84 -35.82 -51.08
C GLU A 279 -29.23 -34.52 -52.08
N SER A 280 -27.88 -33.99 -52.30
CA SER A 280 -27.04 -33.17 -53.50
C SER A 280 -25.63 -32.17 -53.48
N LEU A 281 -24.74 -31.70 -54.57
CA LEU A 281 -23.28 -30.90 -54.70
C LEU A 281 -22.62 -30.09 -56.08
N LYS A 282 -21.39 -29.39 -56.54
CA LYS A 282 -20.09 -28.37 -56.34
C LYS A 282 -18.90 -27.92 -57.56
N VAL A 283 -18.02 -26.74 -57.76
CA VAL A 283 -16.70 -26.37 -58.75
C VAL A 283 -15.85 -24.87 -59.03
N LYS A 284 -14.49 -24.56 -59.58
CA LYS A 284 -13.73 -23.30 -60.42
C LYS A 284 -12.07 -22.69 -60.48
N ARG A 285 -11.37 -21.94 -61.55
CA ARG A 285 -10.14 -20.79 -61.75
C ARG A 285 -8.78 -20.61 -62.82
N LYS A 286 -7.84 -19.47 -63.00
CA LYS A 286 -6.63 -19.04 -64.06
C LYS A 286 -5.47 -17.76 -63.94
N GLU A 287 -4.26 -17.42 -64.70
CA GLU A 287 -3.31 -16.06 -64.90
C GLU A 287 -1.97 -15.70 -65.94
N THR A 288 -1.06 -14.54 -66.02
CA THR A 288 0.04 -13.95 -67.13
C THR A 288 1.29 -12.75 -66.98
N SER A 289 2.33 -12.29 -67.92
CA SER A 289 3.56 -11.15 -67.88
C SER A 289 4.59 -10.51 -69.12
N LYS A 290 5.70 -9.53 -69.07
CA LYS A 290 6.73 -8.76 -70.13
C LYS A 290 8.23 -7.97 -69.79
N ALA A 291 9.23 -7.46 -70.72
CA ALA A 291 10.57 -6.50 -70.64
C ALA A 291 11.32 -5.62 -71.91
N ASP A 292 12.49 -4.75 -71.89
CA ASP A 292 13.15 -3.64 -72.92
C ASP A 292 14.81 -3.08 -73.04
N ILE A 293 15.43 -1.96 -73.77
CA ILE A 293 16.98 -1.57 -74.23
C ILE A 293 17.86 -0.07 -74.43
N GLU A 294 18.90 0.32 -75.40
CA GLU A 294 19.95 1.53 -75.81
C GLU A 294 21.33 2.06 -75.10
N TYR A 295 22.58 2.10 -75.69
CA TYR A 295 23.87 2.17 -74.86
C TYR A 295 24.69 3.47 -74.49
N GLN A 296 25.58 4.07 -75.32
CA GLN A 296 26.74 4.84 -74.78
C GLN A 296 26.54 6.34 -74.47
N GLU A 297 25.72 7.09 -75.22
CA GLU A 297 25.35 8.47 -74.84
C GLU A 297 24.60 8.51 -73.50
N ASN A 298 23.83 7.45 -73.22
CA ASN A 298 23.20 7.23 -71.92
C ASN A 298 24.22 7.23 -70.77
N VAL A 299 25.50 6.86 -70.95
CA VAL A 299 26.46 6.79 -69.83
C VAL A 299 26.74 8.16 -69.22
N THR A 300 27.05 9.18 -70.03
CA THR A 300 27.32 10.53 -69.49
C THR A 300 26.05 11.16 -68.94
N MET A 301 24.91 10.97 -69.64
CA MET A 301 23.59 11.38 -69.17
C MET A 301 23.26 10.76 -67.80
N MET A 302 23.53 9.45 -67.62
CA MET A 302 23.32 8.73 -66.37
C MET A 302 24.16 9.27 -65.21
N VAL A 303 25.41 9.71 -65.44
CA VAL A 303 26.26 10.25 -64.36
C VAL A 303 25.72 11.57 -63.81
N ASP A 304 25.31 12.51 -64.67
CA ASP A 304 24.71 13.76 -64.21
C ASP A 304 23.29 13.55 -63.66
N HIS A 305 22.51 12.62 -64.23
CA HIS A 305 21.23 12.19 -63.67
C HIS A 305 21.40 11.61 -62.26
N VAL A 306 22.42 10.77 -62.02
CA VAL A 306 22.75 10.23 -60.69
C VAL A 306 23.14 11.34 -59.72
N LYS A 307 23.99 12.30 -60.11
CA LYS A 307 24.32 13.46 -59.27
C LYS A 307 23.08 14.24 -58.84
N SER A 308 22.17 14.50 -59.79
CA SER A 308 20.90 15.19 -59.55
C SER A 308 19.95 14.39 -58.65
N ALA A 309 19.80 13.08 -58.89
CA ALA A 309 18.95 12.19 -58.09
C ALA A 309 19.44 12.06 -56.63
N VAL A 310 20.76 11.92 -56.44
CA VAL A 310 21.44 11.86 -55.13
C VAL A 310 21.58 13.26 -54.50
N ARG A 311 21.17 14.33 -55.23
CA ARG A 311 21.16 15.75 -54.84
C ARG A 311 22.52 16.29 -54.36
N CYS A 312 23.61 15.78 -54.92
CA CYS A 312 24.97 16.06 -54.47
C CYS A 312 25.72 17.02 -55.42
N SER A 313 26.65 17.80 -54.88
CA SER A 313 27.37 18.82 -55.63
C SER A 313 28.62 18.25 -56.32
N HIS A 314 29.32 17.32 -55.66
CA HIS A 314 30.57 16.75 -56.17
C HIS A 314 30.46 15.24 -56.37
N LEU A 315 31.17 14.73 -57.38
CA LEU A 315 31.22 13.29 -57.71
C LEU A 315 31.65 12.44 -56.50
N TRP A 316 32.56 12.95 -55.69
CA TRP A 316 33.08 12.29 -54.48
C TRP A 316 32.02 12.14 -53.37
N ASP A 317 31.03 13.04 -53.31
CA ASP A 317 29.94 12.99 -52.33
C ASP A 317 28.99 11.82 -52.58
N ILE A 318 28.92 11.31 -53.83
CA ILE A 318 27.99 10.25 -54.25
C ILE A 318 28.17 9.00 -53.39
N ALA A 319 29.41 8.56 -53.18
CA ALA A 319 29.70 7.38 -52.37
C ALA A 319 29.31 7.59 -50.90
N GLY A 320 29.61 8.77 -50.33
CA GLY A 320 29.22 9.13 -48.96
C GLY A 320 27.69 9.21 -48.78
N ARG A 321 26.97 9.71 -49.78
CA ARG A 321 25.50 9.78 -49.76
C ARG A 321 24.82 8.43 -50.00
N PHE A 322 25.34 7.59 -50.89
CA PHE A 322 24.84 6.21 -50.99
C PHE A 322 25.13 5.42 -49.71
N LEU A 323 26.26 5.65 -49.04
CA LEU A 323 26.54 5.02 -47.74
C LEU A 323 25.62 5.56 -46.63
N ALA A 324 25.34 6.87 -46.60
CA ALA A 324 24.36 7.43 -45.65
C ALA A 324 22.91 6.97 -45.94
N GLN A 325 22.52 6.89 -47.22
CA GLN A 325 21.24 6.32 -47.65
C GLN A 325 21.15 4.85 -47.26
N ARG A 326 22.20 4.06 -47.52
CA ARG A 326 22.29 2.64 -47.14
C ARG A 326 22.22 2.45 -45.62
N ASN A 327 22.92 3.24 -44.82
CA ASN A 327 22.81 3.17 -43.36
C ASN A 327 21.39 3.52 -42.88
N THR A 328 20.70 4.43 -43.59
CA THR A 328 19.30 4.79 -43.32
C THR A 328 18.36 3.65 -43.73
N GLU A 329 18.62 3.00 -44.86
CA GLU A 329 17.89 1.84 -45.39
C GLU A 329 18.06 0.61 -44.51
N GLU A 330 19.28 0.29 -44.07
CA GLU A 330 19.57 -0.79 -43.11
C GLU A 330 18.89 -0.53 -41.75
N ASN A 331 18.88 0.72 -41.25
CA ASN A 331 18.15 1.09 -40.03
C ASN A 331 16.62 1.02 -40.21
N LEU A 332 16.09 1.42 -41.37
CA LEU A 332 14.66 1.28 -41.69
C LEU A 332 14.26 -0.20 -41.85
N GLN A 333 15.12 -1.03 -42.44
CA GLN A 333 14.92 -2.47 -42.56
C GLN A 333 14.89 -3.13 -41.18
N LEU A 334 15.83 -2.80 -40.28
CA LEU A 334 15.78 -3.26 -38.89
C LEU A 334 14.50 -2.84 -38.16
N GLN A 335 14.01 -1.62 -38.39
CA GLN A 335 12.73 -1.16 -37.84
C GLN A 335 11.52 -1.88 -38.47
N MET A 336 11.57 -2.19 -39.77
CA MET A 336 10.55 -2.99 -40.45
C MET A 336 10.52 -4.44 -39.96
N ASP A 337 11.68 -5.05 -39.73
CA ASP A 337 11.82 -6.42 -39.22
C ASP A 337 11.35 -6.53 -37.76
N ASP A 338 11.67 -5.56 -36.91
CA ASP A 338 11.12 -5.44 -35.55
C ASP A 338 9.60 -5.20 -35.58
N CYS A 339 9.11 -4.28 -36.43
CA CYS A 339 7.67 -4.08 -36.60
C CYS A 339 6.96 -5.34 -37.15
N GLU A 340 7.61 -6.13 -37.99
CA GLU A 340 7.09 -7.42 -38.44
C GLU A 340 7.13 -8.49 -37.32
N LEU A 341 8.20 -8.54 -36.52
CA LEU A 341 8.30 -9.42 -35.36
C LEU A 341 7.20 -9.12 -34.33
N ARG A 342 7.01 -7.84 -33.97
CA ARG A 342 5.91 -7.38 -33.11
C ARG A 342 4.55 -7.72 -33.73
N ARG A 343 4.35 -7.50 -35.03
CA ARG A 343 3.11 -7.86 -35.76
C ARG A 343 2.84 -9.37 -35.74
N LYS A 344 3.88 -10.21 -35.84
CA LYS A 344 3.77 -11.67 -35.68
C LYS A 344 3.43 -12.07 -34.24
N GLN A 345 4.10 -11.48 -33.24
CA GLN A 345 3.81 -11.70 -31.81
C GLN A 345 2.38 -11.29 -31.45
N LEU A 346 1.94 -10.11 -31.89
CA LEU A 346 0.56 -9.62 -31.71
C LEU A 346 -0.45 -10.50 -32.44
N GLY A 347 -0.13 -11.01 -33.64
CA GLY A 347 -0.99 -11.98 -34.36
C GLY A 347 -1.11 -13.33 -33.65
N ILE A 348 -0.07 -13.79 -32.95
CA ILE A 348 -0.12 -14.99 -32.09
C ILE A 348 -0.95 -14.71 -30.84
N LEU A 349 -0.74 -13.57 -30.18
CA LEU A 349 -1.50 -13.15 -29.01
C LEU A 349 -2.99 -12.97 -29.33
N MET A 350 -3.32 -12.34 -30.47
CA MET A 350 -4.68 -12.17 -30.94
C MET A 350 -5.36 -13.52 -31.15
N LYS A 351 -4.72 -14.49 -31.82
CA LYS A 351 -5.24 -15.85 -31.98
C LYS A 351 -5.43 -16.59 -30.65
N LYS A 352 -4.55 -16.37 -29.66
CA LYS A 352 -4.70 -16.92 -28.30
C LYS A 352 -5.93 -16.32 -27.60
N LEU A 353 -6.12 -15.00 -27.70
CA LEU A 353 -7.26 -14.29 -27.13
C LEU A 353 -8.58 -14.62 -27.86
N GLU A 354 -8.56 -14.79 -29.18
CA GLU A 354 -9.70 -15.29 -29.97
C GLU A 354 -10.09 -16.71 -29.55
N LEU A 355 -9.10 -17.59 -29.29
CA LEU A 355 -9.35 -18.94 -28.79
C LEU A 355 -9.90 -18.91 -27.36
N GLU A 356 -9.34 -18.10 -26.45
CA GLU A 356 -9.85 -17.92 -25.09
C GLU A 356 -11.26 -17.31 -25.08
N GLN A 357 -11.54 -16.35 -25.96
CA GLN A 357 -12.88 -15.78 -26.13
C GLN A 357 -13.84 -16.82 -26.71
N ALA A 358 -13.42 -17.64 -27.68
CA ALA A 358 -14.25 -18.71 -28.22
C ALA A 358 -14.53 -19.81 -27.17
N VAL A 359 -13.55 -20.14 -26.33
CA VAL A 359 -13.73 -20.99 -25.15
C VAL A 359 -14.81 -20.39 -24.24
N LEU A 360 -14.63 -19.17 -23.77
CA LEU A 360 -15.57 -18.50 -22.84
C LEU A 360 -16.97 -18.28 -23.45
N LYS A 361 -17.09 -18.10 -24.77
CA LYS A 361 -18.34 -17.82 -25.46
C LYS A 361 -19.12 -19.06 -25.90
N PHE A 362 -18.45 -20.17 -26.18
CA PHE A 362 -19.07 -21.37 -26.75
C PHE A 362 -18.97 -22.62 -25.86
N HIS A 363 -18.31 -22.56 -24.71
CA HIS A 363 -18.50 -23.58 -23.68
C HIS A 363 -19.90 -23.44 -23.08
N GLN A 364 -20.78 -24.39 -23.41
CA GLN A 364 -21.81 -24.82 -22.46
C GLN A 364 -21.13 -25.16 -21.14
N ALA A 365 -21.81 -24.90 -20.02
CA ALA A 365 -21.28 -24.98 -18.65
C ALA A 365 -20.29 -26.16 -18.47
N PRO A 366 -18.98 -25.88 -18.34
CA PRO A 366 -17.95 -26.93 -18.29
C PRO A 366 -18.27 -27.99 -17.24
N SER A 367 -18.10 -29.27 -17.60
CA SER A 367 -18.45 -30.41 -16.75
C SER A 367 -17.89 -30.23 -15.33
N SER A 368 -18.77 -30.40 -14.34
CA SER A 368 -18.56 -30.04 -12.93
C SER A 368 -17.23 -30.48 -12.33
N VAL A 369 -16.67 -31.60 -12.79
CA VAL A 369 -15.34 -32.13 -12.44
C VAL A 369 -14.23 -31.06 -12.54
N SER A 370 -14.26 -30.22 -13.58
CA SER A 370 -13.23 -29.18 -13.76
C SER A 370 -13.38 -28.03 -12.76
N PHE A 371 -14.61 -27.65 -12.42
CA PHE A 371 -14.86 -26.62 -11.40
C PHE A 371 -14.52 -27.13 -10.00
N ALA A 372 -14.95 -28.35 -9.64
CA ALA A 372 -14.62 -28.96 -8.36
C ALA A 372 -13.10 -29.08 -8.11
N SER A 373 -12.30 -29.31 -9.17
CA SER A 373 -10.84 -29.32 -9.04
C SER A 373 -10.22 -27.92 -8.86
N VAL A 374 -10.84 -26.86 -9.38
CA VAL A 374 -10.36 -25.47 -9.22
C VAL A 374 -10.83 -24.91 -7.87
N GLU A 375 -12.10 -25.13 -7.53
CA GLU A 375 -12.70 -24.84 -6.23
C GLU A 375 -11.90 -25.49 -5.09
N LYS A 376 -11.58 -26.78 -5.19
CA LYS A 376 -10.74 -27.45 -4.19
C LYS A 376 -9.36 -26.77 -4.05
N LYS A 377 -8.66 -26.49 -5.15
CA LYS A 377 -7.35 -25.79 -5.09
C LYS A 377 -7.47 -24.40 -4.46
N MET A 378 -8.57 -23.70 -4.70
CA MET A 378 -8.83 -22.38 -4.13
C MET A 378 -9.18 -22.44 -2.64
N MET A 379 -9.86 -23.49 -2.18
CA MET A 379 -10.10 -23.79 -0.76
C MET A 379 -8.82 -24.26 -0.03
N ASP A 380 -7.99 -25.06 -0.69
CA ASP A 380 -6.70 -25.52 -0.16
C ASP A 380 -5.75 -24.31 0.01
N LEU A 381 -5.68 -23.39 -0.97
CA LEU A 381 -4.93 -22.14 -0.88
C LEU A 381 -5.51 -21.14 0.14
N LEU A 382 -6.84 -21.04 0.24
CA LEU A 382 -7.50 -20.20 1.24
C LEU A 382 -7.10 -20.65 2.65
N ARG A 383 -7.10 -21.96 2.91
CA ARG A 383 -6.67 -22.53 4.19
C ARG A 383 -5.20 -22.25 4.49
N GLU A 384 -4.31 -22.38 3.50
CA GLU A 384 -2.89 -22.04 3.68
C GLU A 384 -2.70 -20.57 4.07
N GLU A 385 -3.46 -19.65 3.49
CA GLU A 385 -3.45 -18.23 3.84
C GLU A 385 -4.13 -17.93 5.19
N GLU A 386 -5.19 -18.65 5.56
CA GLU A 386 -5.83 -18.58 6.88
C GLU A 386 -4.87 -19.06 7.99
N ASP A 387 -4.20 -20.20 7.81
CA ASP A 387 -3.17 -20.72 8.72
C ASP A 387 -1.98 -19.74 8.83
N ARG A 388 -1.55 -19.15 7.70
CA ARG A 388 -0.49 -18.12 7.66
C ARG A 388 -0.90 -16.85 8.42
N LEU A 389 -2.15 -16.42 8.28
CA LEU A 389 -2.72 -15.28 9.02
C LEU A 389 -2.82 -15.59 10.52
N HIS A 390 -3.28 -16.78 10.91
CA HIS A 390 -3.34 -17.21 12.31
C HIS A 390 -1.94 -17.25 12.95
N LEU A 391 -0.93 -17.74 12.23
CA LEU A 391 0.47 -17.74 12.68
C LEU A 391 1.01 -16.31 12.86
N ALA A 392 0.72 -15.41 11.91
CA ALA A 392 1.10 -14.00 11.99
C ALA A 392 0.45 -13.30 13.18
N LEU A 393 -0.87 -13.45 13.38
CA LEU A 393 -1.61 -12.90 14.52
C LEU A 393 -1.09 -13.44 15.86
N SER A 394 -0.76 -14.74 15.93
CA SER A 394 -0.14 -15.36 17.10
C SER A 394 1.21 -14.70 17.44
N ASN A 395 2.04 -14.44 16.43
CA ASN A 395 3.37 -13.84 16.62
C ASN A 395 3.31 -12.34 16.95
N VAL A 396 2.36 -11.59 16.36
CA VAL A 396 2.08 -10.19 16.76
C VAL A 396 1.59 -10.15 18.22
N THR A 397 0.68 -11.04 18.61
CA THR A 397 0.16 -11.11 19.99
C THR A 397 1.26 -11.42 21.01
N LYS A 398 2.19 -12.35 20.69
CA LYS A 398 3.37 -12.62 21.53
C LYS A 398 4.27 -11.39 21.64
N SER A 399 4.53 -10.71 20.53
CA SER A 399 5.39 -9.52 20.46
C SER A 399 4.80 -8.35 21.25
N GLN A 400 3.49 -8.13 21.18
CA GLN A 400 2.78 -7.10 21.95
C GLN A 400 2.80 -7.40 23.46
N LYS A 401 2.62 -8.67 23.86
CA LYS A 401 2.77 -9.09 25.27
C LYS A 401 4.19 -8.88 25.79
N LEU A 402 5.20 -9.20 24.98
CA LEU A 402 6.61 -8.94 25.32
C LEU A 402 6.89 -7.44 25.46
N LEU A 403 6.44 -6.61 24.51
CA LEU A 403 6.59 -5.16 24.56
C LEU A 403 5.94 -4.56 25.81
N LEU A 404 4.70 -4.96 26.13
CA LEU A 404 4.00 -4.52 27.34
C LEU A 404 4.75 -4.95 28.61
N THR A 405 5.34 -6.14 28.63
CA THR A 405 6.15 -6.64 29.75
C THR A 405 7.43 -5.82 29.93
N ILE A 406 8.13 -5.51 28.83
CA ILE A 406 9.32 -4.67 28.82
C ILE A 406 8.99 -3.24 29.28
N GLN A 407 7.94 -2.63 28.73
CA GLN A 407 7.48 -1.31 29.15
C GLN A 407 7.12 -1.28 30.64
N THR A 408 6.35 -2.26 31.13
CA THR A 408 5.98 -2.37 32.54
C THR A 408 7.22 -2.57 33.43
N GLY A 409 8.22 -3.32 32.97
CA GLY A 409 9.50 -3.47 33.67
C GLY A 409 10.29 -2.15 33.76
N ILE A 410 10.37 -1.40 32.66
CA ILE A 410 11.03 -0.09 32.60
C ILE A 410 10.28 0.94 33.45
N ASP A 411 8.95 0.96 33.41
CA ASP A 411 8.11 1.84 34.23
C ASP A 411 8.29 1.54 35.73
N ASN A 412 8.31 0.26 36.13
CA ASN A 412 8.59 -0.14 37.52
C ASN A 412 10.00 0.25 37.99
N LEU A 413 11.01 0.07 37.13
CA LEU A 413 12.39 0.46 37.43
C LEU A 413 12.52 1.99 37.56
N TYR A 414 11.91 2.73 36.64
CA TYR A 414 11.86 4.19 36.66
C TYR A 414 11.19 4.73 37.93
N ILE A 415 10.05 4.15 38.35
CA ILE A 415 9.34 4.53 39.58
C ILE A 415 10.20 4.28 40.83
N ARG A 416 11.03 3.21 40.87
CA ARG A 416 11.94 2.96 41.99
C ARG A 416 13.19 3.87 41.99
N LEU A 417 13.61 4.38 40.83
CA LEU A 417 14.81 5.21 40.70
C LEU A 417 14.55 6.73 40.74
N ILE A 418 13.36 7.22 40.34
CA ILE A 418 13.05 8.66 40.24
C ILE A 418 13.19 9.44 41.55
N GLY A 419 13.11 8.76 42.71
CA GLY A 419 13.32 9.36 44.02
C GLY A 419 14.78 9.59 44.43
N ILE A 420 15.75 9.19 43.59
CA ILE A 420 17.17 9.22 43.91
C ILE A 420 17.83 10.51 43.37
N PRO A 421 18.36 11.41 44.24
CA PRO A 421 18.97 12.65 43.79
C PRO A 421 20.34 12.41 43.16
N THR A 422 20.39 12.37 41.83
CA THR A 422 21.63 12.33 41.03
C THR A 422 22.25 13.73 40.91
N PRO A 423 23.58 13.92 41.07
CA PRO A 423 24.21 15.25 41.09
C PRO A 423 24.23 16.01 39.74
N ILE A 424 23.84 15.39 38.63
CA ILE A 424 24.08 15.90 37.27
C ILE A 424 22.74 16.12 36.56
N GLY A 425 22.50 17.35 36.07
CA GLY A 425 21.43 17.63 35.10
C GLY A 425 20.06 18.03 35.65
N GLN A 426 19.96 18.56 36.87
CA GLN A 426 18.69 18.90 37.55
C GLN A 426 17.96 20.15 36.97
N ARG A 427 17.80 20.28 35.63
CA ARG A 427 17.08 21.42 35.01
C ARG A 427 16.13 21.10 33.85
N ASP A 428 16.43 20.16 32.96
CA ASP A 428 15.75 20.11 31.64
C ASP A 428 14.65 19.06 31.49
N MET A 429 14.37 18.24 32.53
CA MET A 429 13.24 17.29 32.52
C MET A 429 12.49 17.28 33.86
N VAL A 430 11.57 18.24 34.02
CA VAL A 430 10.43 18.07 34.94
C VAL A 430 9.55 16.96 34.35
N PRO A 431 9.21 15.89 35.10
CA PRO A 431 8.52 14.73 34.52
C PRO A 431 7.06 15.05 34.22
N SER A 432 6.74 15.27 32.94
CA SER A 432 5.39 15.02 32.44
C SER A 432 5.14 13.50 32.41
N ASN A 433 3.89 13.08 32.60
CA ASN A 433 3.49 11.66 32.55
C ASN A 433 3.59 11.02 31.15
N SER A 434 4.24 11.69 30.19
CA SER A 434 4.36 11.33 28.78
C SER A 434 5.80 11.05 28.35
N LEU A 435 6.71 10.76 29.30
CA LEU A 435 8.09 10.39 28.96
C LEU A 435 8.12 9.01 28.27
N ASP A 436 8.69 8.97 27.07
CA ASP A 436 8.79 7.76 26.25
C ASP A 436 9.61 6.64 26.94
N VAL A 437 9.34 5.39 26.57
CA VAL A 437 9.96 4.18 27.12
C VAL A 437 11.48 4.20 26.95
N TYR A 438 11.99 4.70 25.82
CA TYR A 438 13.44 4.84 25.61
C TYR A 438 14.04 5.86 26.58
N ASN A 439 13.39 7.02 26.75
CA ASN A 439 13.87 8.07 27.65
C ASN A 439 13.82 7.64 29.13
N LYS A 440 12.81 6.86 29.54
CA LYS A 440 12.77 6.23 30.87
C LYS A 440 13.92 5.23 31.06
N LEU A 441 14.23 4.41 30.06
CA LEU A 441 15.35 3.47 30.10
C LEU A 441 16.69 4.20 30.21
N MET A 442 16.93 5.24 29.41
CA MET A 442 18.12 6.10 29.48
C MET A 442 18.29 6.77 30.86
N TYR A 443 17.19 7.17 31.51
CA TYR A 443 17.22 7.69 32.88
C TYR A 443 17.62 6.60 33.88
N CYS A 444 17.05 5.40 33.75
CA CYS A 444 17.37 4.26 34.61
C CYS A 444 18.84 3.87 34.50
N GLU A 445 19.37 3.72 33.28
CA GLU A 445 20.77 3.39 33.00
C GLU A 445 21.74 4.38 33.66
N ARG A 446 21.55 5.69 33.43
CA ARG A 446 22.40 6.75 34.00
C ARG A 446 22.34 6.78 35.54
N THR A 447 21.15 6.56 36.11
CA THR A 447 20.96 6.53 37.56
C THR A 447 21.62 5.30 38.19
N LEU A 448 21.50 4.13 37.55
CA LEU A 448 22.15 2.89 37.99
C LEU A 448 23.68 2.97 37.87
N THR A 449 24.21 3.57 36.81
CA THR A 449 25.66 3.78 36.63
C THR A 449 26.20 4.68 37.75
N PHE A 450 25.56 5.83 38.00
CA PHE A 450 25.94 6.71 39.12
C PHE A 450 25.87 6.01 40.49
N LEU A 451 24.88 5.14 40.71
CA LEU A 451 24.80 4.35 41.93
C LEU A 451 25.92 3.30 42.02
N MET A 452 26.32 2.71 40.91
CA MET A 452 27.42 1.75 40.81
C MET A 452 28.76 2.42 41.14
N ASP A 453 29.08 3.54 40.48
CA ASP A 453 30.26 4.38 40.75
C ASP A 453 30.32 4.78 42.24
N ARG A 454 29.16 5.15 42.81
CA ARG A 454 29.03 5.57 44.21
C ARG A 454 29.20 4.41 45.20
N VAL A 455 28.83 3.18 44.82
CA VAL A 455 29.05 1.98 45.65
C VAL A 455 30.51 1.53 45.57
N GLU A 456 31.14 1.58 44.39
CA GLU A 456 32.56 1.27 44.22
C GLU A 456 33.46 2.28 44.96
N GLY A 457 33.04 3.54 45.05
CA GLY A 457 33.68 4.57 45.87
C GLY A 457 33.48 4.46 47.40
N LEU A 458 32.70 3.49 47.90
CA LEU A 458 32.47 3.27 49.34
C LEU A 458 33.32 2.11 49.87
N THR A 459 34.34 2.42 50.67
CA THR A 459 35.07 1.40 51.43
C THR A 459 34.16 0.73 52.46
N PRO A 460 34.01 -0.61 52.46
CA PRO A 460 33.06 -1.30 53.33
C PRO A 460 33.56 -1.33 54.78
N SER A 461 33.05 -0.42 55.61
CA SER A 461 33.16 -0.50 57.07
C SER A 461 32.11 -1.47 57.64
N GLU A 462 32.48 -2.22 58.66
CA GLU A 462 31.63 -3.18 59.37
C GLU A 462 30.36 -2.51 59.95
N GLU A 463 30.47 -1.24 60.33
CA GLU A 463 29.36 -0.39 60.81
C GLU A 463 28.42 0.07 59.66
N VAL A 464 28.88 0.03 58.42
CA VAL A 464 28.06 0.31 57.22
C VAL A 464 27.35 -0.96 56.77
N ILE A 465 28.04 -2.11 56.79
CA ILE A 465 27.46 -3.42 56.42
C ILE A 465 26.28 -3.76 57.35
N THR A 466 26.43 -3.56 58.65
CA THR A 466 25.35 -3.75 59.65
C THR A 466 24.16 -2.82 59.40
N LYS A 467 24.39 -1.50 59.25
CA LYS A 467 23.30 -0.55 58.94
C LYS A 467 22.58 -0.85 57.61
N VAL A 468 23.29 -1.36 56.61
CA VAL A 468 22.69 -1.82 55.35
C VAL A 468 21.85 -3.09 55.56
N LYS A 469 22.33 -4.06 56.34
CA LYS A 469 21.57 -5.27 56.72
C LYS A 469 20.27 -4.89 57.44
N ASP A 470 20.35 -4.07 58.47
CA ASP A 470 19.19 -3.65 59.28
C ASP A 470 18.17 -2.88 58.43
N ALA A 471 18.63 -2.02 57.52
CA ALA A 471 17.77 -1.30 56.58
C ALA A 471 17.10 -2.22 55.56
N LEU A 472 17.79 -3.25 55.07
CA LEU A 472 17.22 -4.26 54.17
C LEU A 472 16.18 -5.11 54.89
N GLU A 473 16.46 -5.60 56.10
CA GLU A 473 15.51 -6.37 56.91
C GLU A 473 14.27 -5.53 57.27
N ALA A 474 14.45 -4.27 57.68
CA ALA A 474 13.36 -3.33 57.95
C ALA A 474 12.58 -2.87 56.69
N SER A 475 13.12 -3.08 55.48
CA SER A 475 12.43 -2.86 54.20
C SER A 475 11.63 -4.10 53.79
N MET A 476 12.23 -5.28 53.88
CA MET A 476 11.59 -6.57 53.59
C MET A 476 10.34 -6.79 54.46
N LEU A 477 10.40 -6.39 55.75
CA LEU A 477 9.28 -6.42 56.68
C LEU A 477 8.11 -5.47 56.32
N LYS A 478 8.26 -4.58 55.34
CA LYS A 478 7.24 -3.59 54.94
C LYS A 478 6.66 -3.82 53.54
N GLU A 479 7.36 -4.55 52.67
CA GLU A 479 6.96 -4.70 51.26
C GLU A 479 5.98 -5.88 51.08
N LYS A 480 4.67 -5.58 51.26
CA LYS A 480 3.52 -6.52 51.21
C LYS A 480 3.31 -7.34 49.91
N GLN A 481 4.28 -7.35 49.00
CA GLN A 481 4.22 -8.07 47.71
C GLN A 481 5.35 -9.11 47.56
N ASN A 482 6.19 -9.34 48.57
CA ASN A 482 7.22 -10.38 48.57
C ASN A 482 6.66 -11.80 48.78
N THR A 483 5.89 -12.30 47.81
CA THR A 483 5.30 -13.65 47.81
C THR A 483 6.25 -14.76 47.33
N LYS A 484 7.56 -14.50 47.27
CA LYS A 484 8.57 -15.43 46.73
C LYS A 484 9.44 -16.15 47.76
N ILE A 485 9.33 -15.80 49.04
CA ILE A 485 9.92 -16.56 50.15
C ILE A 485 8.82 -16.70 51.20
N SER A 486 8.15 -17.85 51.20
CA SER A 486 7.28 -18.22 52.30
C SER A 486 8.15 -18.80 53.41
N PHE A 487 8.19 -18.15 54.57
CA PHE A 487 8.67 -18.75 55.80
C PHE A 487 7.50 -19.49 56.47
N GLU A 488 7.07 -20.57 55.83
CA GLU A 488 6.16 -21.56 56.42
C GLU A 488 6.95 -22.40 57.42
N ASP A 489 6.87 -22.02 58.70
CA ASP A 489 7.03 -23.00 59.77
C ASP A 489 5.97 -24.08 59.57
N ARG A 490 6.42 -25.32 59.31
CA ARG A 490 5.55 -26.48 59.08
C ARG A 490 4.97 -26.97 60.40
N GLU A 491 3.89 -26.34 60.85
CA GLU A 491 2.92 -27.01 61.72
C GLU A 491 1.59 -27.22 60.99
N GLU A 492 0.86 -28.22 61.46
CA GLU A 492 -0.18 -28.92 60.72
C GLU A 492 -1.42 -28.04 60.51
N ASP A 493 -1.98 -28.03 59.30
CA ASP A 493 -3.38 -27.67 59.14
C ASP A 493 -4.14 -28.68 58.29
N VAL A 494 -5.39 -28.89 58.71
CA VAL A 494 -6.16 -30.11 58.49
C VAL A 494 -6.76 -30.17 57.08
N ILE A 495 -6.96 -31.37 56.55
CA ILE A 495 -7.76 -31.57 55.32
C ILE A 495 -9.22 -31.17 55.62
N GLU A 496 -9.55 -29.91 55.38
CA GLU A 496 -10.90 -29.39 55.63
C GLU A 496 -11.88 -29.89 54.54
N THR A 497 -12.55 -30.99 54.89
CA THR A 497 -13.82 -31.52 54.39
C THR A 497 -14.38 -30.96 53.08
N PHE A 498 -14.54 -31.83 52.07
CA PHE A 498 -15.34 -31.58 50.87
C PHE A 498 -16.75 -31.06 51.21
N GLN A 499 -16.97 -29.75 51.09
CA GLN A 499 -18.30 -29.18 50.89
C GLN A 499 -18.53 -29.03 49.39
N PHE A 500 -19.38 -29.91 48.83
CA PHE A 500 -19.97 -29.66 47.51
C PHE A 500 -20.89 -28.43 47.64
N ALA A 501 -20.52 -27.34 46.95
CA ALA A 501 -21.45 -26.24 46.74
C ALA A 501 -22.53 -26.72 45.77
N ASP A 502 -23.78 -26.82 46.25
CA ASP A 502 -24.88 -27.37 45.47
C ASP A 502 -25.18 -26.57 44.19
N VAL A 503 -25.63 -27.32 43.18
CA VAL A 503 -25.86 -26.83 41.81
C VAL A 503 -27.12 -25.98 41.71
N ASP A 504 -27.04 -24.92 40.90
CA ASP A 504 -28.12 -24.06 40.40
C ASP A 504 -29.25 -23.68 41.37
N HIS A 505 -29.16 -22.46 41.90
CA HIS A 505 -30.33 -21.65 42.20
C HIS A 505 -30.43 -20.51 41.19
N SER A 506 -30.87 -20.84 39.97
CA SER A 506 -31.32 -19.83 38.99
C SER A 506 -32.37 -18.93 39.64
N TYR A 507 -32.11 -17.63 39.73
CA TYR A 507 -33.03 -16.69 40.40
C TYR A 507 -34.37 -16.60 39.65
N VAL A 508 -35.38 -17.30 40.17
CA VAL A 508 -36.78 -17.20 39.74
C VAL A 508 -37.46 -16.12 40.60
N PRO A 509 -37.83 -14.95 40.04
CA PRO A 509 -38.42 -13.88 40.82
C PRO A 509 -39.77 -14.29 41.39
N SER A 510 -40.00 -14.06 42.68
CA SER A 510 -41.29 -14.38 43.29
C SER A 510 -42.42 -13.53 42.70
N ARG A 511 -43.66 -14.05 42.77
CA ARG A 511 -44.88 -13.31 42.36
C ARG A 511 -44.99 -11.93 43.05
N ALA A 512 -44.44 -11.78 44.25
CA ALA A 512 -44.37 -10.51 44.99
C ALA A 512 -43.35 -9.54 44.38
N GLU A 513 -42.17 -10.01 43.98
CA GLU A 513 -41.14 -9.18 43.34
C GLU A 513 -41.56 -8.75 41.93
N ILE A 514 -42.17 -9.63 41.14
CA ILE A 514 -42.75 -9.29 39.82
C ILE A 514 -43.79 -8.18 39.98
N LYS A 515 -44.70 -8.30 40.96
CA LYS A 515 -45.69 -7.26 41.28
C LYS A 515 -45.01 -5.94 41.70
N LYS A 516 -43.94 -6.00 42.49
CA LYS A 516 -43.15 -4.84 42.97
C LYS A 516 -42.37 -4.15 41.83
N GLN A 517 -41.89 -4.89 40.83
CA GLN A 517 -41.31 -4.32 39.61
C GLN A 517 -42.37 -3.66 38.72
N GLY A 518 -43.52 -4.32 38.51
CA GLY A 518 -44.66 -3.74 37.77
C GLY A 518 -45.16 -2.43 38.40
N GLN A 519 -45.30 -2.40 39.73
CA GLN A 519 -45.65 -1.20 40.49
C GLN A 519 -44.66 -0.03 40.21
N ARG A 520 -43.34 -0.30 40.30
CA ARG A 520 -42.29 0.69 40.02
C ARG A 520 -42.31 1.21 38.58
N LEU A 521 -42.61 0.37 37.59
CA LEU A 521 -42.76 0.77 36.18
C LEU A 521 -43.95 1.72 35.97
N ILE A 522 -45.08 1.46 36.65
CA ILE A 522 -46.27 2.31 36.60
C ILE A 522 -46.00 3.66 37.27
N GLU A 523 -45.42 3.65 38.47
CA GLU A 523 -45.02 4.86 39.21
C GLU A 523 -43.99 5.70 38.44
N GLY A 524 -43.06 5.05 37.73
CA GLY A 524 -42.08 5.69 36.85
C GLY A 524 -42.72 6.41 35.66
N LYS A 525 -43.81 5.88 35.09
CA LYS A 525 -44.54 6.53 33.98
C LYS A 525 -45.58 7.56 34.43
N LEU A 526 -46.07 7.49 35.67
CA LEU A 526 -47.01 8.48 36.23
C LEU A 526 -46.33 9.78 36.71
N LYS A 527 -45.00 9.78 36.90
CA LYS A 527 -44.23 11.00 37.21
C LYS A 527 -44.03 11.88 35.97
N THR A 528 -45.10 12.54 35.54
CA THR A 528 -45.08 13.56 34.48
C THR A 528 -44.04 14.64 34.77
N LEU A 529 -43.17 14.94 33.80
CA LEU A 529 -42.15 15.98 33.95
C LEU A 529 -42.80 17.36 34.14
N LYS A 530 -42.66 17.93 35.35
CA LYS A 530 -42.92 19.35 35.58
C LYS A 530 -41.91 20.16 34.77
N LYS A 531 -42.35 20.73 33.65
CA LYS A 531 -41.54 21.65 32.82
C LYS A 531 -41.01 22.78 33.70
N LYS A 532 -39.69 22.95 33.77
CA LYS A 532 -39.11 24.23 34.20
C LYS A 532 -39.58 25.31 33.23
N LYS A 533 -39.95 26.48 33.74
CA LYS A 533 -40.18 27.66 32.90
C LYS A 533 -38.85 28.16 32.32
N LYS A 534 -38.94 28.94 31.24
CA LYS A 534 -37.84 29.81 30.78
C LYS A 534 -37.51 30.83 31.86
#